data_AF-A0A7S3XIL9-F1
#
_entry.id   AF-A0A7S3XIL9-F1
#
_cell.length_a   1.000
_cell.length_b   1.000
_cell.length_c   1.000
_cell.angle_alpha   90.00
_cell.angle_beta   90.00
_cell.angle_gamma   90.00
#
_symmetry.space_group_name_H-M   'P 1'
#
loop_
_entity.id
_entity.type
_entity.pdbx_description
1 polymer ?
#
loop_
_entity_poly.entity_id
_entity_poly.type
_entity_poly.pdbx_seq_one_letter_code
_entity_poly.pdbx_strand_id
1 'polypeptide(L)'
;GGGGSRRKSQSQRSYTVPGNPFRWVVAARGSVFFQVEFTSRSVGRFDAAMGFEVVGAKREISLFNLGVCDVPQVSADPRNVFMRRAKHRAEGAPPASRKFVVSRGVYEFGPLLTWKEPALMEPPAEGDDEAALLLKQTAAETNCETLRLTNSGRFPAKLRLGWETSMNRREASKPEKGAKGGGDPQ
;
A
#
# COMPACT_ATOMS: atom_id res chain seq x y z
N GLY A 1 -16.49 -15.99 -68.96
CA GLY A 1 -16.90 -15.33 -67.71
C GLY A 1 -15.88 -15.60 -66.63
N GLY A 2 -15.47 -14.56 -65.90
CA GLY A 2 -14.99 -14.63 -64.52
C GLY A 2 -13.59 -15.19 -64.26
N GLY A 3 -12.53 -14.46 -64.63
CA GLY A 3 -11.19 -14.66 -64.04
C GLY A 3 -11.14 -14.05 -62.64
N GLY A 4 -11.29 -14.89 -61.61
CA GLY A 4 -11.19 -14.49 -60.20
C GLY A 4 -9.75 -14.28 -59.77
N SER A 5 -9.27 -13.03 -59.80
CA SER A 5 -7.98 -12.65 -59.22
C SER A 5 -8.06 -12.68 -57.70
N ARG A 6 -7.48 -13.72 -57.10
CA ARG A 6 -7.34 -13.90 -55.65
C ARG A 6 -6.34 -12.86 -55.11
N ARG A 7 -6.84 -11.72 -54.66
CA ARG A 7 -6.04 -10.67 -53.99
C ARG A 7 -5.34 -11.28 -52.76
N LYS A 8 -4.01 -11.46 -52.85
CA LYS A 8 -3.18 -11.78 -51.69
C LYS A 8 -3.25 -10.60 -50.72
N SER A 9 -3.80 -10.86 -49.53
CA SER A 9 -3.72 -9.96 -48.38
C SER A 9 -2.25 -9.85 -47.96
N GLN A 10 -1.58 -8.82 -48.46
CA GLN A 10 -0.22 -8.48 -48.06
C GLN A 10 -0.30 -7.88 -46.65
N SER A 11 0.17 -8.62 -45.65
CA SER A 11 0.33 -8.10 -44.28
C SER A 11 1.33 -6.94 -44.33
N GLN A 12 0.79 -5.72 -44.25
CA GLN A 12 1.54 -4.51 -44.53
C GLN A 12 2.17 -4.01 -43.22
N ARG A 13 3.49 -4.23 -43.08
CA ARG A 13 4.27 -3.82 -41.91
C ARG A 13 4.32 -2.29 -41.83
N SER A 14 3.80 -1.73 -40.73
CA SER A 14 4.25 -0.42 -40.26
C SER A 14 5.70 -0.55 -39.77
N TYR A 15 6.51 0.48 -40.00
CA TYR A 15 7.88 0.53 -39.51
C TYR A 15 8.13 1.87 -38.82
N THR A 16 8.96 1.83 -37.78
CA THR A 16 9.49 3.03 -37.11
C THR A 16 10.56 3.66 -38.00
N VAL A 17 10.63 4.99 -37.99
CA VAL A 17 11.72 5.68 -38.66
C VAL A 17 13.03 5.38 -37.90
N PRO A 18 14.11 4.92 -38.55
CA PRO A 18 15.38 4.69 -37.90
C PRO A 18 15.84 5.95 -37.14
N GLY A 19 16.17 5.79 -35.86
CA GLY A 19 16.61 6.90 -35.00
C GLY A 19 15.49 7.74 -34.37
N ASN A 20 14.21 7.48 -34.67
CA ASN A 20 13.10 8.16 -34.00
C ASN A 20 11.99 7.17 -33.59
N PRO A 21 11.94 6.73 -32.32
CA PRO A 21 10.95 5.79 -31.84
C PRO A 21 9.53 6.37 -31.76
N PHE A 22 9.36 7.69 -31.92
CA PHE A 22 8.09 8.40 -31.85
C PHE A 22 7.50 8.72 -33.23
N ARG A 23 8.06 8.15 -34.31
CA ARG A 23 7.61 8.38 -35.68
C ARG A 23 7.42 7.08 -36.44
N TRP A 24 6.27 6.95 -37.09
CA TRP A 24 5.86 5.75 -37.82
C TRP A 24 5.39 6.10 -39.23
N VAL A 25 5.60 5.17 -40.15
CA VAL A 25 4.96 5.20 -41.47
C VAL A 25 3.82 4.19 -41.46
N VAL A 26 2.59 4.69 -41.55
CA VAL A 26 1.38 3.87 -41.56
C VAL A 26 0.87 3.77 -42.99
N ALA A 27 0.81 2.54 -43.50
CA ALA A 27 0.25 2.26 -44.81
C ALA A 27 -1.25 2.57 -44.90
N ALA A 28 -1.77 2.71 -46.12
CA ALA A 28 -3.22 2.81 -46.34
C ALA A 28 -3.92 1.60 -45.72
N ARG A 29 -4.91 1.86 -44.85
CA ARG A 29 -5.63 0.83 -44.07
C ARG A 29 -4.73 0.02 -43.11
N GLY A 30 -3.52 0.49 -42.86
CA GLY A 30 -2.62 -0.07 -41.86
C GLY A 30 -2.88 0.49 -40.47
N SER A 31 -2.29 -0.15 -39.48
CA SER A 31 -2.27 0.30 -38.09
C SER A 31 -0.86 0.19 -37.51
N VAL A 32 -0.64 0.89 -36.39
CA VAL A 32 0.58 0.81 -35.61
C VAL A 32 0.23 0.65 -34.14
N PHE A 33 1.02 -0.15 -33.43
CA PHE A 33 0.96 -0.30 -31.99
C PHE A 33 2.27 0.23 -31.41
N PHE A 34 2.18 0.93 -30.28
CA PHE A 34 3.33 1.42 -29.54
C PHE A 34 3.10 1.19 -28.05
N GLN A 35 4.20 1.05 -27.31
CA GLN A 35 4.15 0.87 -25.87
C GLN A 35 4.26 2.24 -25.20
N VAL A 36 3.41 2.44 -24.19
CA VAL A 36 3.50 3.60 -23.28
C VAL A 36 3.87 3.04 -21.92
N GLU A 37 5.01 3.47 -21.40
CA GLU A 37 5.46 3.08 -20.07
C GLU A 37 5.33 4.27 -19.13
N PHE A 38 4.57 4.08 -18.05
CA PHE A 38 4.46 5.03 -16.97
C PHE A 38 5.30 4.54 -15.79
N THR A 39 6.29 5.34 -15.39
CA THR A 39 7.07 5.13 -14.17
C THR A 39 7.05 6.39 -13.32
N SER A 40 6.92 6.22 -12.01
CA SER A 40 6.99 7.32 -11.06
C SER A 40 7.79 6.89 -9.83
N ARG A 41 8.59 7.81 -9.29
CA ARG A 41 9.26 7.65 -7.99
C ARG A 41 8.43 8.14 -6.82
N SER A 42 7.25 8.70 -7.10
CA SER A 42 6.37 9.30 -6.10
C SER A 42 4.94 8.77 -6.24
N VAL A 43 4.30 8.54 -5.10
CA VAL A 43 2.88 8.21 -5.03
C VAL A 43 2.07 9.42 -5.46
N GLY A 44 1.08 9.21 -6.32
CA GLY A 44 0.23 10.28 -6.81
C GLY A 44 -0.57 9.91 -8.05
N ARG A 45 -1.35 10.91 -8.48
CA ARG A 45 -2.09 10.92 -9.74
C ARG A 45 -1.33 11.80 -10.73
N PHE A 46 -1.18 11.31 -11.96
CA PHE A 46 -0.43 11.97 -13.01
C PHE A 46 -1.29 12.03 -14.26
N ASP A 47 -1.66 13.24 -14.69
CA ASP A 47 -2.37 13.46 -15.93
C ASP A 47 -1.37 13.92 -17.01
N ALA A 48 -1.41 13.32 -18.20
CA ALA A 48 -0.51 13.63 -19.30
C ALA A 48 -1.24 13.59 -20.64
N ALA A 49 -0.99 14.57 -21.51
CA ALA A 49 -1.50 14.57 -22.89
C ALA A 49 -0.39 14.12 -23.84
N MET A 50 -0.66 13.08 -24.64
CA MET A 50 0.21 12.68 -25.75
C MET A 50 -0.32 13.27 -27.05
N GLY A 51 0.47 14.11 -27.69
CA GLY A 51 0.16 14.71 -28.98
C GLY A 51 0.52 13.81 -30.15
N PHE A 52 -0.39 13.67 -31.10
CA PHE A 52 -0.18 12.97 -32.36
C PHE A 52 -0.45 13.90 -33.54
N GLU A 53 0.45 13.89 -34.50
CA GLU A 53 0.32 14.66 -35.74
C GLU A 53 0.57 13.76 -36.95
N VAL A 54 -0.20 14.00 -38.02
CA VAL A 54 0.08 13.43 -39.34
C VAL A 54 0.90 14.45 -40.11
N VAL A 55 2.05 14.04 -40.64
CA VAL A 55 2.95 14.92 -41.41
C VAL A 55 2.18 15.62 -42.53
N GLY A 56 2.20 16.95 -42.53
CA GLY A 56 1.52 17.79 -43.52
C GLY A 56 0.06 18.11 -43.19
N ALA A 57 -0.52 17.54 -42.13
CA ALA A 57 -1.77 18.01 -41.56
C ALA A 57 -1.53 19.23 -40.66
N LYS A 58 -2.55 20.07 -40.45
CA LYS A 58 -2.47 21.27 -39.59
C LYS A 58 -3.07 21.07 -38.19
N ARG A 59 -3.39 19.83 -37.82
CA ARG A 59 -4.13 19.52 -36.60
C ARG A 59 -3.44 18.44 -35.81
N GLU A 60 -3.22 18.73 -34.54
CA GLU A 60 -2.81 17.77 -33.53
C GLU A 60 -4.02 17.03 -32.95
N ILE A 61 -3.84 15.75 -32.68
CA ILE A 61 -4.79 14.90 -31.96
C ILE A 61 -4.16 14.57 -30.61
N SER A 62 -4.77 15.02 -29.52
CA SER A 62 -4.28 14.74 -28.17
C SER A 62 -5.00 13.52 -27.58
N LEU A 63 -4.22 12.58 -27.04
CA LEU A 63 -4.70 11.48 -26.21
C LEU A 63 -4.41 11.83 -24.75
N PHE A 64 -5.46 12.03 -23.95
CA PHE A 64 -5.33 12.26 -22.52
C PHE A 64 -5.15 10.96 -21.77
N ASN A 65 -4.13 10.91 -20.92
CA ASN A 65 -3.73 9.72 -20.16
C ASN A 65 -3.73 10.04 -18.68
N LEU A 66 -4.06 9.02 -17.90
CA LEU A 66 -4.06 9.06 -16.44
C LEU A 66 -3.20 7.92 -15.91
N GLY A 67 -2.11 8.27 -15.23
CA GLY A 67 -1.29 7.36 -14.44
C GLY A 67 -1.61 7.50 -12.95
N VAL A 68 -1.65 6.37 -12.24
CA VAL A 68 -1.73 6.36 -10.77
C VAL A 68 -0.58 5.52 -10.24
N CYS A 69 0.25 6.12 -9.40
CA CYS A 69 1.27 5.42 -8.63
C CYS A 69 0.84 5.44 -7.17
N ASP A 70 0.79 4.28 -6.52
CA ASP A 70 0.41 4.16 -5.12
C ASP A 70 1.18 2.96 -4.51
N VAL A 71 1.13 2.80 -3.21
CA VAL A 71 1.76 1.68 -2.50
C VAL A 71 0.71 0.91 -1.68
N PRO A 72 0.97 -0.34 -1.27
CA PRO A 72 0.10 -1.00 -0.31
C PRO A 72 -0.04 -0.16 0.96
N GLN A 73 -1.26 0.10 1.41
CA GLN A 73 -1.56 0.96 2.55
C GLN A 73 -2.62 0.31 3.45
N VAL A 74 -2.43 0.47 4.76
CA VAL A 74 -3.41 0.06 5.77
C VAL A 74 -3.92 1.28 6.49
N SER A 75 -5.19 1.25 6.87
CA SER A 75 -5.83 2.39 7.51
C SER A 75 -5.14 2.74 8.82
N ALA A 76 -4.60 3.96 8.91
CA ALA A 76 -4.03 4.52 10.14
C ALA A 76 -5.05 5.38 10.92
N ASP A 77 -6.28 5.53 10.41
CA ASP A 77 -7.32 6.29 11.10
C ASP A 77 -7.68 5.58 12.41
N PRO A 78 -7.46 6.21 13.58
CA PRO A 78 -7.78 5.60 14.86
C PRO A 78 -9.25 5.18 14.97
N ARG A 79 -10.15 5.84 14.23
CA ARG A 79 -11.58 5.50 14.18
C ARG A 79 -11.85 4.15 13.54
N ASN A 80 -10.98 3.74 12.63
CA ASN A 80 -11.07 2.45 11.98
C ASN A 80 -10.30 1.39 12.77
N VAL A 81 -9.11 1.73 13.27
CA VAL A 81 -8.22 0.77 13.94
C VAL A 81 -8.70 0.34 15.32
N PHE A 82 -9.13 1.30 16.16
CA PHE A 82 -9.43 1.04 17.57
C PHE A 82 -10.92 1.11 17.84
N MET A 83 -11.52 0.03 18.35
CA MET A 83 -12.95 0.00 18.67
C MET A 83 -13.32 0.92 19.84
N ARG A 84 -12.39 1.13 20.77
CA ARG A 84 -12.57 1.94 21.98
C ARG A 84 -11.59 3.11 21.98
N ARG A 85 -12.13 4.32 22.15
CA ARG A 85 -11.37 5.58 22.04
C ARG A 85 -11.78 6.55 23.14
N ALA A 86 -10.85 7.40 23.54
CA ALA A 86 -11.08 8.55 24.40
C ALA A 86 -10.49 9.79 23.73
N LYS A 87 -11.20 10.93 23.77
CA LYS A 87 -10.71 12.18 23.19
C LYS A 87 -9.51 12.73 23.98
N HIS A 88 -9.67 12.80 25.30
CA HIS A 88 -8.69 13.34 26.22
C HIS A 88 -8.53 12.45 27.46
N ARG A 89 -7.32 12.46 28.05
CA ARG A 89 -7.05 11.94 29.39
C ARG A 89 -6.35 13.02 30.18
N ALA A 90 -6.97 13.44 31.30
CA ALA A 90 -6.41 14.44 32.21
C ALA A 90 -4.99 14.05 32.64
N GLU A 91 -4.14 15.05 32.81
CA GLU A 91 -2.79 14.87 33.33
C GLU A 91 -2.84 14.36 34.78
N GLY A 92 -2.01 13.38 35.11
CA GLY A 92 -2.04 12.70 36.43
C GLY A 92 -3.17 11.68 36.64
N ALA A 93 -4.20 11.62 35.78
CA ALA A 93 -5.23 10.59 35.88
C ALA A 93 -4.65 9.20 35.54
N PRO A 94 -5.13 8.11 36.15
CA PRO A 94 -4.70 6.75 35.80
C PRO A 94 -4.86 6.45 34.29
N PRO A 95 -3.99 5.60 33.69
CA PRO A 95 -4.14 5.21 32.30
C PRO A 95 -5.53 4.63 31.99
N ALA A 96 -6.09 4.99 30.84
CA ALA A 96 -7.37 4.48 30.40
C ALA A 96 -7.27 2.97 30.14
N SER A 97 -8.24 2.19 30.62
CA SER A 97 -8.29 0.76 30.32
C SER A 97 -8.84 0.53 28.92
N ARG A 98 -8.01 -0.06 28.06
CA ARG A 98 -8.33 -0.52 26.71
C ARG A 98 -8.91 0.57 25.81
N LYS A 99 -8.19 1.70 25.69
CA LYS A 99 -8.64 2.84 24.86
C LYS A 99 -7.48 3.48 24.12
N PHE A 100 -7.73 3.86 22.87
CA PHE A 100 -6.88 4.82 22.17
C PHE A 100 -7.18 6.25 22.62
N VAL A 101 -6.19 6.95 23.16
CA VAL A 101 -6.34 8.35 23.61
C VAL A 101 -5.91 9.28 22.47
N VAL A 102 -6.89 9.87 21.78
CA VAL A 102 -6.69 10.64 20.54
C VAL A 102 -5.73 11.80 20.73
N SER A 103 -5.93 12.59 21.79
CA SER A 103 -5.04 13.73 22.14
C SER A 103 -3.57 13.34 22.36
N ARG A 104 -3.30 12.08 22.70
CA ARG A 104 -1.94 11.60 22.98
C ARG A 104 -1.36 10.73 21.87
N GLY A 105 -2.18 10.31 20.90
CA GLY A 105 -1.74 9.42 19.81
C GLY A 105 -1.31 8.02 20.28
N VAL A 106 -1.72 7.59 21.46
CA VAL A 106 -1.30 6.31 22.06
C VAL A 106 -2.49 5.44 22.47
N TYR A 107 -2.31 4.13 22.37
CA TYR A 107 -3.23 3.15 22.93
C TYR A 107 -2.83 2.81 24.37
N GLU A 108 -3.76 2.97 25.31
CA GLU A 108 -3.56 2.67 26.71
C GLU A 108 -4.28 1.37 27.08
N PHE A 109 -3.54 0.39 27.59
CA PHE A 109 -4.09 -0.88 28.07
C PHE A 109 -4.72 -0.74 29.46
N GLY A 110 -4.32 0.26 30.24
CA GLY A 110 -4.65 0.39 31.66
C GLY A 110 -3.55 -0.19 32.56
N PRO A 111 -3.83 -0.44 33.84
CA PRO A 111 -2.89 -1.09 34.75
C PRO A 111 -2.58 -2.51 34.26
N LEU A 112 -1.39 -2.67 33.69
CA LEU A 112 -0.88 -3.97 33.24
C LEU A 112 -0.28 -4.70 34.45
N LEU A 113 -0.68 -5.95 34.65
CA LEU A 113 -0.03 -6.94 35.53
C LEU A 113 -0.10 -6.71 37.05
N THR A 114 -0.84 -5.72 37.56
CA THR A 114 -0.88 -5.43 39.01
C THR A 114 -1.49 -6.54 39.88
N TRP A 115 -2.22 -7.49 39.30
CA TRP A 115 -2.88 -8.59 40.01
C TRP A 115 -2.74 -9.95 39.29
N LYS A 116 -1.97 -9.99 38.19
CA LYS A 116 -1.84 -11.19 37.36
C LYS A 116 -0.58 -11.94 37.70
N GLU A 117 -0.71 -13.00 38.48
CA GLU A 117 0.38 -13.95 38.69
C GLU A 117 0.49 -14.91 37.50
N PRO A 118 1.71 -15.42 37.19
CA PRO A 118 1.91 -16.36 36.08
C PRO A 118 0.97 -17.57 36.09
N ALA A 119 0.61 -18.07 37.27
CA ALA A 119 -0.32 -19.20 37.45
C ALA A 119 -1.72 -18.94 36.89
N LEU A 120 -2.15 -17.67 36.78
CA LEU A 120 -3.45 -17.30 36.22
C LEU A 120 -3.48 -17.36 34.69
N MET A 121 -2.31 -17.51 34.04
CA MET A 121 -2.20 -17.68 32.58
C MET A 121 -2.17 -19.14 32.16
N GLU A 122 -2.07 -20.08 33.10
CA GLU A 122 -2.16 -21.50 32.80
C GLU A 122 -3.61 -21.88 32.46
N PRO A 123 -3.83 -22.83 31.52
CA PRO A 123 -5.17 -23.32 31.22
C PRO A 123 -5.90 -23.78 32.49
N PRO A 124 -7.24 -23.69 32.53
CA PRO A 124 -8.02 -24.31 33.60
C PRO A 124 -7.68 -25.80 33.76
N ALA A 125 -7.39 -26.23 34.98
CA ALA A 125 -7.07 -27.61 35.31
C ALA A 125 -8.33 -28.38 35.71
N GLU A 126 -8.36 -29.69 35.46
CA GLU A 126 -9.41 -30.55 36.01
C GLU A 126 -9.28 -30.57 37.55
N GLY A 127 -10.25 -29.95 38.23
CA GLY A 127 -10.25 -29.77 39.69
C GLY A 127 -10.13 -28.33 40.16
N ASP A 128 -10.03 -27.34 39.25
CA ASP A 128 -10.16 -25.93 39.62
C ASP A 128 -11.59 -25.63 40.11
N ASP A 129 -11.70 -25.03 41.29
CA ASP A 129 -12.98 -24.56 41.83
C ASP A 129 -13.56 -23.42 40.96
N GLU A 130 -14.88 -23.23 40.98
CA GLU A 130 -15.60 -22.19 40.22
C GLU A 130 -14.98 -20.77 40.35
N ALA A 131 -14.50 -20.42 41.55
CA ALA A 131 -13.86 -19.14 41.79
C ALA A 131 -12.51 -18.99 41.05
N ALA A 132 -11.73 -20.07 40.97
CA ALA A 132 -10.46 -20.10 40.25
C ALA A 132 -10.69 -20.03 38.74
N LEU A 133 -11.72 -20.72 38.23
CA LEU A 133 -12.14 -20.65 36.83
C LEU A 133 -12.52 -19.21 36.42
N LEU A 134 -13.34 -18.54 37.24
CA LEU A 134 -13.77 -17.16 36.99
C LEU A 134 -12.58 -16.18 37.01
N LEU A 135 -11.63 -16.38 37.91
CA LEU A 135 -10.43 -15.54 38.00
C LEU A 135 -9.51 -15.72 36.79
N LYS A 136 -9.29 -16.97 36.34
CA LYS A 136 -8.52 -17.28 35.12
C LYS A 136 -9.22 -16.71 33.87
N GLN A 137 -10.54 -16.81 33.75
CA GLN A 137 -11.30 -16.17 32.66
C GLN A 137 -11.16 -14.65 32.69
N THR A 138 -11.33 -14.02 33.85
CA THR A 138 -11.15 -12.57 34.00
C THR A 138 -9.72 -12.14 33.66
N ALA A 139 -8.72 -12.95 34.02
CA ALA A 139 -7.32 -12.72 33.65
C ALA A 139 -7.08 -12.85 32.15
N ALA A 140 -7.75 -13.76 31.44
CA ALA A 140 -7.67 -13.88 29.99
C ALA A 140 -8.37 -12.73 29.24
N GLU A 141 -9.49 -12.23 29.75
CA GLU A 141 -10.28 -11.16 29.11
C GLU A 141 -9.70 -9.76 29.31
N THR A 142 -8.89 -9.59 30.35
CA THR A 142 -8.19 -8.34 30.63
C THR A 142 -6.85 -8.30 29.88
N ASN A 143 -6.41 -7.13 29.43
CA ASN A 143 -5.21 -6.96 28.58
C ASN A 143 -5.29 -7.62 27.20
N CYS A 144 -6.47 -8.08 26.78
CA CYS A 144 -6.78 -8.46 25.41
C CYS A 144 -7.57 -7.33 24.72
N GLU A 145 -7.28 -7.06 23.45
CA GLU A 145 -8.03 -6.11 22.62
C GLU A 145 -8.09 -6.59 21.17
N THR A 146 -9.19 -6.26 20.49
CA THR A 146 -9.32 -6.43 19.05
C THR A 146 -8.98 -5.15 18.30
N LEU A 147 -7.96 -5.23 17.45
CA LEU A 147 -7.61 -4.18 16.50
C LEU A 147 -8.16 -4.54 15.12
N ARG A 148 -8.70 -3.55 14.41
CA ARG A 148 -9.13 -3.73 13.02
C ARG A 148 -8.04 -3.25 12.09
N LEU A 149 -7.64 -4.12 11.18
CA LEU A 149 -6.69 -3.82 10.11
C LEU A 149 -7.44 -3.85 8.79
N THR A 150 -7.53 -2.71 8.12
CA THR A 150 -8.22 -2.59 6.84
C THR A 150 -7.22 -2.14 5.78
N ASN A 151 -7.16 -2.88 4.67
CA ASN A 151 -6.46 -2.41 3.48
C ASN A 151 -7.25 -1.23 2.90
N SER A 152 -6.67 -0.04 2.94
CA SER A 152 -7.25 1.18 2.39
C SER A 152 -6.56 1.63 1.10
N GLY A 153 -5.57 0.88 0.63
CA GLY A 153 -4.84 1.14 -0.61
C GLY A 153 -5.47 0.49 -1.84
N ARG A 154 -4.96 0.85 -3.01
CA ARG A 154 -5.38 0.29 -4.31
C ARG A 154 -4.81 -1.10 -4.58
N PHE A 155 -3.79 -1.50 -3.82
CA PHE A 155 -3.05 -2.73 -4.03
C PHE A 155 -3.34 -3.75 -2.94
N PRO A 156 -3.25 -5.06 -3.24
CA PRO A 156 -3.28 -6.09 -2.20
C PRO A 156 -2.18 -5.85 -1.15
N ALA A 157 -2.57 -5.82 0.12
CA ALA A 157 -1.65 -5.67 1.24
C ALA A 157 -1.47 -7.02 1.94
N LYS A 158 -0.21 -7.42 2.18
CA LYS A 158 0.14 -8.55 3.05
C LYS A 158 0.76 -8.00 4.32
N LEU A 159 0.16 -8.30 5.46
CA LEU A 159 0.68 -7.88 6.76
C LEU A 159 1.38 -9.06 7.44
N ARG A 160 2.53 -8.79 8.05
CA ARG A 160 3.21 -9.71 8.96
C ARG A 160 3.32 -8.99 10.30
N LEU A 161 2.69 -9.55 11.32
CA LEU A 161 2.76 -9.03 12.68
C LEU A 161 3.85 -9.80 13.43
N GLY A 162 4.62 -9.07 14.24
CA GLY A 162 5.67 -9.63 15.07
C GLY A 162 5.97 -8.68 16.21
N TRP A 163 6.52 -9.23 17.29
CA TRP A 163 7.00 -8.43 18.41
C TRP A 163 8.37 -7.84 18.05
N GLU A 164 8.62 -6.59 18.45
CA GLU A 164 9.97 -6.04 18.35
C GLU A 164 10.86 -6.77 19.36
N THR A 165 11.67 -7.70 18.87
CA THR A 165 12.76 -8.27 19.66
C THR A 165 13.99 -7.38 19.55
N SER A 166 14.86 -7.41 20.54
CA SER A 166 16.13 -6.65 20.55
C SER A 166 17.02 -6.91 19.31
N MET A 167 16.81 -8.04 18.62
CA MET A 167 17.46 -8.37 17.34
C MET A 167 16.93 -7.55 16.15
N ASN A 168 15.63 -7.25 16.11
CA ASN A 168 14.99 -6.59 14.96
C ASN A 168 15.34 -5.08 14.84
N ARG A 169 15.77 -4.45 15.94
CA ARG A 169 16.15 -3.02 15.99
C ARG A 169 17.40 -2.70 15.17
N ARG A 170 18.30 -3.68 14.97
CA ARG A 170 19.57 -3.49 14.26
C ARG A 170 19.42 -3.47 12.74
N GLU A 171 18.33 -4.01 12.20
CA GLU A 171 18.05 -3.98 10.76
C GLU A 171 17.33 -2.69 10.33
N ALA A 172 16.43 -2.16 11.16
CA ALA A 172 15.68 -0.94 10.88
C ALA A 172 16.51 0.36 10.97
N SER A 173 17.71 0.30 11.56
CA SER A 173 18.59 1.47 11.79
C SER A 173 19.68 1.65 10.75
N LYS A 174 19.73 0.85 9.67
CA LYS A 174 20.65 1.11 8.56
C LYS A 174 20.08 2.24 7.70
N PRO A 175 20.73 3.41 7.61
CA PRO A 175 20.35 4.42 6.64
C PRO A 175 20.59 3.85 5.23
N GLU A 176 19.57 4.00 4.38
CA GLU A 176 19.67 3.70 2.95
C GLU A 176 20.81 4.56 2.39
N LYS A 177 21.88 3.93 1.89
CA LYS A 177 23.02 4.65 1.32
C LYS A 177 22.52 5.44 0.11
N GLY A 178 22.36 6.75 0.28
CA GLY A 178 22.08 7.68 -0.80
C GLY A 178 23.09 7.49 -1.93
N ALA A 179 22.57 7.28 -3.14
CA ALA A 179 23.35 7.32 -4.36
C ALA A 179 24.03 8.70 -4.44
N LYS A 180 25.36 8.73 -4.30
CA LYS A 180 26.16 9.93 -4.60
C LYS A 180 26.03 10.19 -6.10
N GLY A 181 25.33 11.26 -6.45
CA GLY A 181 25.40 11.85 -7.79
C GLY A 181 26.85 12.26 -8.08
N GLY A 182 27.35 11.83 -9.23
CA GLY A 182 28.59 12.35 -9.80
C GLY A 182 28.37 13.81 -10.21
N GLY A 183 29.25 14.68 -9.74
CA GLY A 183 29.43 16.01 -10.32
C GLY A 183 30.41 15.90 -11.48
N ASP A 184 30.01 16.42 -12.63
CA ASP A 184 30.89 16.67 -13.77
C ASP A 184 31.96 17.73 -13.39
N PRO A 185 33.20 17.60 -13.89
CA PRO A 185 34.16 18.68 -13.82
C PRO A 185 33.95 19.69 -14.96
N GLN A 186 34.35 20.92 -14.65
CA GLN A 186 34.35 22.15 -15.43
C GLN A 186 34.96 22.04 -16.83
#